data_AF-A0AAV3NX65-F1
#
_entry.id   AF-A0AAV3NX65-F1
#
_cell.length_a   1.000
_cell.length_b   1.000
_cell.length_c   1.000
_cell.angle_alpha   90.00
_cell.angle_beta   90.00
_cell.angle_gamma   90.00
#
_symmetry.space_group_name_H-M   'P 1'
#
loop_
_entity.id
_entity.type
_entity.pdbx_description
1 polymer ?
#
loop_
_entity_poly.entity_id
_entity_poly.type
_entity_poly.pdbx_seq_one_letter_code
_entity_poly.pdbx_strand_id
1 'polypeptide(L)'
;MSSMYPSVYRLQIHLHDMHTVRYRPEEMITDILEDERNSKTLLTEFFMKNKEPHLTGCYLYHEFPEHFVWNAKQKKWTERIRNNRVIGRIYTVSPYQGDKFYELIILYHVRGPRSFEELRTVNGAICATFKEPLKG
;
A
#
# COMPACT_ATOMS: atom_id res chain seq x y z
N MET A 1 14.18 17.23 22.43
CA MET A 1 13.08 16.46 21.80
C MET A 1 13.59 15.06 21.55
N SER A 2 13.05 14.05 22.22
CA SER A 2 13.43 12.65 21.98
C SER A 2 12.87 12.22 20.63
N SER A 3 13.71 12.18 19.60
CA SER A 3 13.36 11.54 18.33
C SER A 3 13.48 10.03 18.53
N MET A 4 12.37 9.30 18.56
CA MET A 4 12.41 7.83 18.54
C MET A 4 13.26 7.35 17.36
N TYR A 5 14.28 6.55 17.65
CA TYR A 5 15.13 5.91 16.67
C TYR A 5 14.99 4.38 16.79
N PRO A 6 14.75 3.66 15.69
CA PRO A 6 14.48 4.19 14.35
C PRO A 6 13.09 4.83 14.24
N SER A 7 12.88 5.65 13.21
CA SER A 7 11.57 6.23 12.92
C SER A 7 10.61 5.14 12.45
N VAL A 8 9.36 5.16 12.89
CA VAL A 8 8.32 4.21 12.47
C VAL A 8 7.37 4.89 11.49
N TYR A 9 7.26 4.33 10.28
CA TYR A 9 6.34 4.81 9.24
C TYR A 9 5.11 3.92 9.18
N ARG A 10 3.92 4.50 9.41
CA ARG A 10 2.66 3.76 9.41
C ARG A 10 2.11 3.64 7.99
N LEU A 11 1.94 2.41 7.52
CA LEU A 11 1.42 2.10 6.20
C LEU A 11 -0.06 1.70 6.29
N GLN A 12 -0.88 2.34 5.46
CA GLN A 12 -2.31 2.04 5.37
C GLN A 12 -2.55 0.78 4.52
N ILE A 13 -3.66 0.11 4.81
CA ILE A 13 -4.16 -1.05 4.06
C ILE A 13 -5.67 -0.92 3.90
N HIS A 14 -6.16 -1.29 2.73
CA HIS A 14 -7.58 -1.30 2.36
C HIS A 14 -7.75 -2.22 1.17
N LEU A 15 -8.92 -2.86 1.06
CA LEU A 15 -9.27 -3.60 -0.14
C LEU A 15 -9.42 -2.65 -1.34
N HIS A 16 -9.47 -3.21 -2.55
CA HIS A 16 -9.71 -2.44 -3.77
C HIS A 16 -10.96 -1.56 -3.62
N ASP A 17 -10.82 -0.27 -3.92
CA ASP A 17 -11.85 0.78 -3.80
C ASP A 17 -12.50 0.98 -2.42
N MET A 18 -11.98 0.33 -1.37
CA MET A 18 -12.46 0.46 0.01
C MET A 18 -11.59 1.39 0.85
N HIS A 19 -10.92 2.36 0.21
CA HIS A 19 -10.12 3.37 0.90
C HIS A 19 -10.99 4.52 1.39
N THR A 20 -10.56 5.17 2.47
CA THR A 20 -11.28 6.32 3.01
C THR A 20 -10.91 7.59 2.24
N VAL A 21 -11.93 8.25 1.69
CA VAL A 21 -11.81 9.59 1.11
C VAL A 21 -12.30 10.62 2.13
N ARG A 22 -11.57 11.73 2.26
CA ARG A 22 -11.98 12.88 3.08
C ARG A 22 -12.54 13.95 2.16
N TYR A 23 -13.70 14.45 2.50
CA TYR A 23 -14.38 15.51 1.77
C TYR A 23 -15.01 16.50 2.76
N ARG A 24 -15.36 17.68 2.27
CA ARG A 24 -16.13 18.69 2.99
C ARG A 24 -17.61 18.57 2.62
N PRO A 25 -18.54 18.87 3.55
CA PRO A 25 -19.97 18.75 3.30
C PRO A 25 -20.49 19.54 2.08
N GLU A 26 -19.78 20.59 1.67
CA GLU A 26 -20.15 21.46 0.56
C GLU A 26 -19.66 20.96 -0.81
N GLU A 27 -18.80 19.94 -0.84
CA GLU A 27 -18.27 19.36 -2.09
C GLU A 27 -19.31 18.42 -2.73
N MET A 28 -19.44 18.49 -4.05
CA MET A 28 -20.31 17.59 -4.79
C MET A 28 -19.70 16.19 -4.84
N ILE A 29 -20.54 15.16 -4.61
CA ILE A 29 -20.10 13.75 -4.63
C ILE A 29 -19.46 13.38 -5.97
N THR A 30 -19.98 13.89 -7.09
CA THR A 30 -19.42 13.65 -8.43
C THR A 30 -17.99 14.14 -8.53
N ASP A 31 -17.72 15.37 -8.09
CA ASP A 31 -16.39 15.98 -8.16
C ASP A 31 -15.39 15.22 -7.28
N ILE A 32 -15.86 14.70 -6.13
CA ILE A 32 -15.05 13.87 -5.23
C ILE A 32 -14.68 12.54 -5.90
N LEU A 33 -15.63 11.89 -6.59
CA LEU A 33 -15.40 10.61 -7.27
C LEU A 33 -14.53 10.76 -8.52
N GLU A 34 -14.63 11.90 -9.22
CA GLU A 34 -13.86 12.19 -10.43
C GLU A 34 -12.44 12.69 -10.13
N ASP A 35 -12.16 13.20 -8.93
CA ASP A 35 -10.80 13.59 -8.54
C ASP A 35 -9.89 12.36 -8.36
N GLU A 36 -9.03 12.14 -9.37
CA GLU A 36 -8.02 11.07 -9.38
C GLU A 36 -7.16 11.05 -8.10
N ARG A 37 -6.93 12.19 -7.44
CA ARG A 37 -6.13 12.28 -6.21
C ARG A 37 -6.75 11.53 -5.03
N ASN A 38 -8.06 11.26 -5.08
CA ASN A 38 -8.77 10.50 -4.07
C ASN A 38 -8.46 9.00 -4.17
N SER A 39 -8.19 8.49 -5.38
CA SER A 39 -7.73 7.11 -5.60
C SER A 39 -6.27 6.84 -5.16
N LYS A 40 -5.49 7.92 -4.94
CA LYS A 40 -4.06 7.84 -4.60
C LYS A 40 -3.84 7.71 -3.10
N THR A 41 -3.43 6.51 -2.71
CA THR A 41 -3.07 6.09 -1.35
C THR A 41 -1.61 5.60 -1.33
N LEU A 42 -1.08 5.34 -0.14
CA LEU A 42 0.27 4.77 0.00
C LEU A 42 0.37 3.41 -0.71
N LEU A 43 -0.71 2.63 -0.66
CA LEU A 43 -0.77 1.27 -1.21
C LEU A 43 -0.95 1.29 -2.73
N THR A 44 -1.86 2.12 -3.26
CA THR A 44 -2.05 2.22 -4.71
C THR A 44 -0.83 2.79 -5.41
N GLU A 45 -0.16 3.77 -4.79
CA GLU A 45 1.08 4.33 -5.33
C GLU A 45 2.29 3.40 -5.15
N PHE A 46 2.29 2.51 -4.16
CA PHE A 46 3.27 1.43 -4.06
C PHE A 46 3.15 0.50 -5.28
N PHE A 47 1.92 0.09 -5.62
CA PHE A 47 1.67 -0.71 -6.82
C PHE A 47 2.09 0.00 -8.09
N MET A 48 1.78 1.30 -8.23
CA MET A 48 2.19 2.08 -9.40
C MET A 48 3.72 2.15 -9.52
N LYS A 49 4.43 2.36 -8.40
CA LYS A 49 5.90 2.36 -8.40
C LYS A 49 6.50 1.02 -8.83
N ASN A 50 5.92 -0.09 -8.40
CA ASN A 50 6.41 -1.42 -8.78
C ASN A 50 6.22 -1.75 -10.28
N LYS A 51 5.46 -0.93 -11.03
CA LYS A 51 5.39 -1.05 -12.49
C LYS A 51 6.66 -0.52 -13.18
N GLU A 52 7.51 0.23 -12.47
CA GLU A 52 8.79 0.68 -13.00
C GLU A 52 9.73 -0.53 -13.18
N PRO A 53 10.36 -0.72 -14.36
CA PRO A 53 11.13 -1.93 -14.66
C PRO A 53 12.25 -2.22 -13.64
N HIS A 54 12.86 -1.17 -13.09
CA HIS A 54 13.96 -1.30 -12.12
C HIS A 54 13.50 -1.57 -10.68
N LEU A 55 12.18 -1.53 -10.40
CA LEU A 55 11.58 -1.80 -9.08
C LEU A 55 10.75 -3.09 -9.04
N THR A 56 10.60 -3.76 -10.19
CA THR A 56 9.78 -4.97 -10.30
C THR A 56 10.33 -6.07 -9.39
N GLY A 57 9.50 -6.55 -8.44
CA GLY A 57 9.90 -7.58 -7.47
C GLY A 57 10.92 -7.11 -6.41
N CYS A 58 11.25 -5.82 -6.34
CA CYS A 58 12.35 -5.35 -5.50
C CYS A 58 12.00 -5.26 -4.02
N TYR A 59 10.80 -4.83 -3.64
CA TYR A 59 10.49 -4.48 -2.24
C TYR A 59 9.16 -5.06 -1.75
N LEU A 60 9.12 -5.46 -0.48
CA LEU A 60 7.88 -5.67 0.27
C LEU A 60 7.28 -4.31 0.64
N TYR A 61 5.98 -4.26 0.87
CA TYR A 61 5.31 -3.01 1.21
C TYR A 61 5.88 -2.39 2.50
N HIS A 62 6.20 -3.21 3.51
CA HIS A 62 6.77 -2.72 4.77
C HIS A 62 8.23 -2.25 4.67
N GLU A 63 8.98 -2.67 3.64
CA GLU A 63 10.35 -2.21 3.37
C GLU A 63 10.35 -0.90 2.58
N PHE A 64 9.26 -0.57 1.88
CA PHE A 64 9.19 0.57 0.98
C PHE A 64 9.60 1.92 1.63
N PRO A 65 9.20 2.23 2.89
CA PRO A 65 9.64 3.44 3.58
C PRO A 65 11.14 3.54 3.84
N GLU A 66 11.89 2.44 3.78
CA GLU A 66 13.35 2.44 3.88
C GLU A 66 14.00 3.08 2.66
N HIS A 67 13.37 2.93 1.49
CA HIS A 67 13.89 3.40 0.20
C HIS A 67 13.18 4.62 -0.36
N PHE A 68 11.93 4.85 0.07
CA PHE A 68 11.08 5.91 -0.45
C PHE A 68 10.47 6.76 0.66
N VAL A 69 10.12 7.99 0.30
CA VAL A 69 9.41 8.95 1.15
C VAL A 69 8.11 9.33 0.46
N TRP A 70 7.01 9.37 1.21
CA TRP A 70 5.73 9.81 0.69
C TRP A 70 5.69 11.34 0.56
N ASN A 71 5.41 11.82 -0.65
CA ASN A 71 5.08 13.21 -0.91
C ASN A 71 3.56 13.39 -0.85
N ALA A 72 3.04 13.84 0.29
CA ALA A 72 1.61 14.01 0.49
C ALA A 72 0.97 15.05 -0.44
N LYS A 73 1.71 16.08 -0.86
CA LYS A 73 1.22 17.12 -1.79
C LYS A 73 0.99 16.53 -3.19
N GLN A 74 1.95 15.75 -3.67
CA GLN A 74 1.89 15.11 -4.99
C GLN A 74 1.21 13.75 -4.96
N LYS A 75 0.86 13.23 -3.78
CA LYS A 75 0.30 11.88 -3.57
C LYS A 75 1.12 10.81 -4.29
N LYS A 76 2.45 10.81 -4.08
CA LYS A 76 3.36 9.86 -4.71
C LYS A 76 4.55 9.50 -3.82
N TRP A 77 5.18 8.37 -4.11
CA TRP A 77 6.45 7.99 -3.52
C TRP A 77 7.63 8.60 -4.29
N THR A 78 8.60 9.13 -3.57
CA THR A 78 9.86 9.67 -4.12
C THR A 78 11.04 8.98 -3.46
N GLU A 79 12.14 8.79 -4.19
CA GLU A 79 13.36 8.18 -3.65
C GLU A 79 13.85 8.91 -2.39
N ARG A 80 14.29 8.12 -1.41
CA ARG A 80 14.84 8.63 -0.18
C ARG A 80 16.31 9.00 -0.39
N ILE A 81 16.60 10.29 -0.21
CA ILE A 81 17.97 10.81 -0.32
C ILE A 81 18.80 10.53 0.96
N ARG A 82 18.15 10.54 2.14
CA ARG A 82 18.84 10.39 3.43
C ARG A 82 18.81 8.95 3.89
N ASN A 83 19.95 8.35 4.21
CA ASN A 83 20.06 6.96 4.65
C ASN A 83 19.72 6.75 6.14
N ASN A 84 18.65 7.38 6.65
CA ASN A 84 18.21 7.16 8.02
C ASN A 84 17.34 5.89 8.09
N ARG A 85 17.60 5.03 9.08
CA ARG A 85 16.80 3.82 9.30
C ARG A 85 15.34 4.20 9.61
N VAL A 86 14.42 3.66 8.81
CA VAL A 86 12.96 3.79 8.98
C VAL A 86 12.38 2.38 9.01
N ILE A 87 11.46 2.10 9.92
CA ILE A 87 10.72 0.83 9.96
C ILE A 87 9.32 1.09 9.41
N GLY A 88 8.97 0.48 8.29
CA GLY A 88 7.59 0.45 7.83
C GLY A 88 6.76 -0.52 8.67
N ARG A 89 5.60 -0.07 9.15
CA ARG A 89 4.67 -0.90 9.90
C ARG A 89 3.29 -0.77 9.29
N ILE A 90 2.78 -1.85 8.71
CA ILE A 90 1.42 -1.92 8.21
C ILE A 90 0.48 -1.94 9.41
N TYR A 91 -0.65 -1.23 9.30
CA TYR A 91 -1.63 -1.15 10.39
C TYR A 91 -2.10 -2.55 10.79
N THR A 92 -2.26 -2.77 12.09
CA THR A 92 -2.73 -4.06 12.61
C THR A 92 -4.17 -4.30 12.16
N VAL A 93 -4.38 -5.44 11.51
CA VAL A 93 -5.70 -5.91 11.08
C VAL A 93 -6.05 -7.12 11.92
N SER A 94 -7.25 -7.14 12.47
CA SER A 94 -7.76 -8.29 13.23
C SER A 94 -8.07 -9.46 12.29
N PRO A 95 -7.79 -10.73 12.69
CA PRO A 95 -8.19 -11.90 11.91
C PRO A 95 -9.68 -11.96 11.56
N TYR A 96 -10.54 -11.33 12.38
CA TYR A 96 -11.98 -11.23 12.14
C TYR A 96 -12.36 -10.30 10.97
N GLN A 97 -11.41 -9.53 10.43
CA GLN A 97 -11.62 -8.64 9.28
C GLN A 97 -11.43 -9.35 7.92
N GLY A 98 -11.35 -10.69 7.91
CA GLY A 98 -11.43 -11.52 6.70
C GLY A 98 -10.38 -11.16 5.66
N ASP A 99 -10.82 -10.80 4.46
CA ASP A 99 -9.95 -10.50 3.31
C ASP A 99 -8.88 -9.44 3.61
N LYS A 100 -9.20 -8.44 4.42
CA LYS A 100 -8.22 -7.41 4.81
C LYS A 100 -7.06 -7.99 5.63
N PHE A 101 -7.32 -9.03 6.44
CA PHE A 101 -6.29 -9.72 7.20
C PHE A 101 -5.40 -10.58 6.29
N TYR A 102 -5.98 -11.24 5.30
CA TYR A 102 -5.20 -12.02 4.35
C TYR A 102 -4.38 -11.12 3.41
N GLU A 103 -4.95 -9.99 2.96
CA GLU A 103 -4.22 -8.96 2.20
C GLU A 103 -3.01 -8.44 3.00
N LEU A 104 -3.16 -8.21 4.31
CA LEU A 104 -2.05 -7.84 5.19
C LEU A 104 -0.94 -8.88 5.13
N ILE A 105 -1.29 -10.17 5.30
CA ILE A 105 -0.32 -11.26 5.24
C ILE A 105 0.38 -11.28 3.88
N ILE A 106 -0.35 -11.18 2.78
CA ILE A 106 0.22 -11.20 1.44
C ILE A 106 1.19 -10.02 1.26
N LEU A 107 0.83 -8.80 1.69
CA LEU A 107 1.70 -7.62 1.61
C LEU A 107 2.98 -7.73 2.46
N TYR A 108 3.02 -8.64 3.44
CA TYR A 108 4.22 -8.99 4.18
C TYR A 108 5.13 -10.00 3.46
N HIS A 109 4.65 -10.70 2.43
CA HIS A 109 5.39 -11.80 1.80
C HIS A 109 5.59 -11.64 0.28
N VAL A 110 4.74 -10.90 -0.42
CA VAL A 110 4.82 -10.70 -1.87
C VAL A 110 5.61 -9.44 -2.20
N ARG A 111 6.73 -9.61 -2.90
CA ARG A 111 7.58 -8.50 -3.35
C ARG A 111 7.07 -7.90 -4.64
N GLY A 112 7.06 -6.57 -4.69
CA GLY A 112 6.79 -5.78 -5.89
C GLY A 112 5.45 -6.05 -6.62
N PRO A 113 4.32 -6.30 -5.94
CA PRO A 113 3.02 -6.45 -6.63
C PRO A 113 2.63 -5.13 -7.32
N ARG A 114 1.98 -5.22 -8.49
CA ARG A 114 1.61 -4.05 -9.31
C ARG A 114 0.10 -3.75 -9.31
N SER A 115 -0.69 -4.56 -8.62
CA SER A 115 -2.13 -4.34 -8.41
C SER A 115 -2.67 -5.21 -7.27
N PHE A 116 -3.91 -4.96 -6.86
CA PHE A 116 -4.66 -5.84 -5.96
C PHE A 116 -4.89 -7.23 -6.56
N GLU A 117 -5.02 -7.34 -7.88
CA GLU A 117 -5.18 -8.64 -8.56
C GLU A 117 -3.88 -9.45 -8.53
N GLU A 118 -2.74 -8.80 -8.69
CA GLU A 118 -1.44 -9.47 -8.58
C GLU A 118 -1.17 -9.97 -7.16
N LEU A 119 -1.65 -9.28 -6.12
CA LEU A 119 -1.58 -9.79 -4.75
C LEU A 119 -2.27 -11.15 -4.59
N ARG A 120 -3.33 -11.40 -5.34
CA ARG A 120 -4.11 -12.65 -5.28
C ARG A 120 -3.87 -13.57 -6.47
N THR A 121 -2.81 -13.34 -7.26
CA THR A 121 -2.47 -14.20 -8.39
C THR A 121 -1.49 -15.28 -7.95
N VAL A 122 -1.82 -16.54 -8.19
CA VAL A 122 -0.93 -17.70 -7.97
C VAL A 122 -0.76 -18.44 -9.29
N ASN A 123 0.49 -18.68 -9.70
CA ASN A 123 0.79 -19.41 -10.94
C ASN A 123 0.05 -18.86 -12.18
N GLY A 124 -0.14 -17.54 -12.25
CA GLY A 124 -0.85 -16.86 -13.34
C GLY A 124 -2.38 -16.91 -13.27
N ALA A 125 -2.97 -17.55 -12.25
CA ALA A 125 -4.40 -17.57 -12.02
C ALA A 125 -4.79 -16.61 -10.89
N ILE A 126 -5.78 -15.74 -11.15
CA ILE A 126 -6.34 -14.84 -10.15
C ILE A 126 -7.26 -15.64 -9.23
N CYS A 127 -6.92 -15.70 -7.94
CA CYS A 127 -7.73 -16.33 -6.90
C CYS A 127 -8.98 -15.52 -6.58
N ALA A 128 -10.08 -16.17 -6.18
CA ALA A 128 -11.33 -15.49 -5.86
C ALA A 128 -11.22 -14.67 -4.56
N THR A 129 -10.40 -15.14 -3.61
CA THR A 129 -10.22 -14.52 -2.29
C THR A 129 -8.74 -14.28 -1.99
N PHE A 130 -8.45 -13.36 -1.08
CA PHE A 130 -7.08 -13.15 -0.58
C PHE A 130 -6.57 -14.31 0.30
N LYS A 131 -7.44 -15.23 0.71
CA LYS A 131 -7.04 -16.41 1.50
C LYS A 131 -6.42 -17.51 0.66
N GLU A 132 -6.88 -17.69 -0.58
CA GLU A 132 -6.44 -18.78 -1.46
C GLU A 132 -4.92 -18.78 -1.73
N PRO A 133 -4.27 -17.64 -2.01
CA PRO A 133 -2.83 -17.60 -2.20
C PRO A 133 -1.98 -18.06 -1.00
N LEU A 134 -2.58 -18.11 0.19
CA LEU A 134 -1.90 -18.50 1.43
C LEU A 134 -2.04 -19.99 1.76
N LYS A 135 -2.74 -20.76 0.92
CA LYS A 135 -3.00 -22.19 1.14
C LYS A 135 -1.98 -23.13 0.48
N GLY A 136 -1.01 -22.60 -0.28
CA GLY A 136 -0.04 -23.36 -1.07
C GLY A 136 1.36 -22.80 -0.95
#